data_AF-A0A919JE45-F1
#
_entry.id   AF-A0A919JE45-F1
#
_cell.length_a   1.000
_cell.length_b   1.000
_cell.length_c   1.000
_cell.angle_alpha   90.00
_cell.angle_beta   90.00
_cell.angle_gamma   90.00
#
_symmetry.space_group_name_H-M   'P 1'
#
loop_
_entity.id
_entity.type
_entity.pdbx_description
1 polymer ?
#
loop_
_entity_poly.entity_id
_entity_poly.type
_entity_poly.pdbx_seq_one_letter_code
_entity_poly.pdbx_strand_id
1 'polypeptide(L)' 'MRSFRVEGGSAVIRVTEDVVKVVTATPSDGYSVATVQNSPDNLAVYFNEVNHSFVIHVAWNINKPFAEVSEVGQ' A
#
# COMPACT_ATOMS: atom_id res chain seq x y z
N MET A 1 -12.15 5.79 -2.59
CA MET A 1 -11.03 5.08 -3.28
C MET A 1 -9.80 5.96 -3.20
N ARG A 2 -8.62 5.38 -3.09
CA ARG A 2 -7.33 6.08 -3.19
C ARG A 2 -6.42 5.33 -4.13
N SER A 3 -5.74 6.07 -5.00
CA SER A 3 -4.80 5.51 -5.97
C SER A 3 -3.40 6.00 -5.62
N PHE A 4 -2.43 5.10 -5.73
CA PHE A 4 -1.03 5.36 -5.43
C PHE A 4 -0.19 4.91 -6.62
N ARG A 5 0.83 5.70 -6.93
CA ARG A 5 1.83 5.37 -7.95
C ARG A 5 3.20 5.71 -7.41
N VAL A 6 4.07 4.72 -7.41
CA VAL A 6 5.48 4.79 -7.03
C VAL A 6 6.30 4.15 -8.14
N GLU A 7 7.62 4.21 -8.06
CA GLU A 7 8.48 3.55 -9.05
C GLU A 7 8.24 2.03 -9.06
N GLY A 8 8.10 1.42 -7.88
CA GLY A 8 7.84 -0.02 -7.75
C GLY A 8 6.47 -0.51 -8.24
N GLY A 9 5.52 0.39 -8.56
CA GLY A 9 4.22 -0.02 -9.11
C GLY A 9 3.06 0.93 -8.82
N SER A 10 1.85 0.40 -8.98
CA SER A 10 0.61 1.14 -8.73
C SER A 10 -0.39 0.33 -7.93
N ALA A 11 -1.13 0.99 -7.04
CA ALA A 11 -2.17 0.34 -6.23
C ALA A 11 -3.43 1.21 -6.16
N VAL A 12 -4.58 0.56 -6.22
CA VAL A 12 -5.88 1.15 -5.91
C VAL A 12 -6.41 0.52 -4.64
N ILE A 13 -6.68 1.34 -3.64
CA ILE A 13 -7.12 0.92 -2.31
C ILE A 13 -8.50 1.53 -2.02
N ARG A 14 -9.44 0.67 -1.63
CA ARG A 14 -10.72 1.13 -1.07
C ARG A 14 -10.53 1.35 0.41
N VAL A 15 -10.92 2.54 0.86
CA VAL A 15 -10.84 2.97 2.25
C VAL A 15 -12.24 3.39 2.68
N THR A 16 -12.74 2.73 3.71
CA THR A 16 -14.01 3.00 4.41
C THR A 16 -13.76 2.86 5.90
N GLU A 17 -14.69 3.33 6.73
CA GLU A 17 -14.57 3.28 8.19
C GLU A 17 -14.32 1.86 8.73
N ASP A 18 -15.01 0.86 8.17
CA ASP A 18 -14.93 -0.52 8.65
C ASP A 18 -13.85 -1.36 7.96
N VAL A 19 -13.40 -0.92 6.78
CA VAL A 19 -12.49 -1.73 5.97
C VAL A 19 -11.58 -0.91 5.06
N VAL A 20 -10.31 -1.29 5.07
CA VAL A 20 -9.29 -0.92 4.10
C VAL A 20 -8.95 -2.15 3.28
N LYS A 21 -9.03 -2.08 1.95
CA LYS A 21 -8.72 -3.23 1.10
C LYS A 21 -8.05 -2.84 -0.21
N VAL A 22 -7.13 -3.68 -0.66
CA VAL A 22 -6.59 -3.59 -2.03
C VAL A 22 -7.68 -3.97 -3.01
N VAL A 23 -7.88 -3.10 -4.01
CA VAL A 23 -8.72 -3.38 -5.18
C VAL A 23 -7.86 -3.92 -6.30
N THR A 24 -6.74 -3.26 -6.55
CA THR A 24 -5.68 -3.70 -7.46
C THR A 24 -4.32 -3.30 -6.90
N ALA A 25 -3.30 -4.12 -7.18
CA ALA A 25 -1.92 -3.74 -6.99
C ALA A 25 -1.09 -4.40 -8.10
N THR A 26 -0.45 -3.58 -8.92
CA THR A 26 0.30 -4.01 -10.10
C THR A 26 1.75 -3.55 -9.93
N PRO A 27 2.71 -4.46 -9.74
CA PRO A 27 4.12 -4.10 -9.65
C PRO A 27 4.64 -3.62 -11.01
N SER A 28 5.65 -2.75 -10.98
CA SER A 28 6.49 -2.45 -12.14
C SER A 28 7.44 -3.62 -12.43
N ASP A 29 8.04 -3.65 -13.62
CA ASP A 29 9.04 -4.65 -13.98
C ASP A 29 10.21 -4.64 -12.97
N GLY A 30 10.66 -5.83 -12.55
CA GLY A 30 11.70 -5.97 -11.52
C GLY A 30 11.20 -5.94 -10.08
N TYR A 31 9.94 -5.54 -9.85
CA TYR A 31 9.31 -5.52 -8.53
C TYR A 31 8.34 -6.68 -8.34
N SER A 32 8.14 -7.04 -7.07
CA SER A 32 7.10 -7.96 -6.62
C SER A 32 6.15 -7.25 -5.68
N VAL A 33 4.88 -7.67 -5.65
CA VAL A 33 3.89 -7.08 -4.76
C VAL A 33 3.58 -8.01 -3.59
N ALA A 34 3.52 -7.46 -2.38
CA ALA A 34 3.03 -8.15 -1.19
C ALA A 34 2.06 -7.27 -0.41
N THR A 35 1.13 -7.89 0.31
CA THR A 35 0.14 -7.17 1.12
C THR A 35 0.14 -7.74 2.52
N VAL A 36 0.21 -6.86 3.53
CA VAL A 36 0.10 -7.24 4.94
C VAL A 36 -1.09 -6.49 5.52
N GLN A 37 -1.98 -7.23 6.17
CA GLN A 37 -3.17 -6.68 6.80
C GLN A 37 -3.38 -7.34 8.17
N ASN A 38 -3.00 -6.63 9.23
CA ASN A 38 -3.08 -7.14 10.60
C ASN A 38 -4.48 -6.92 11.22
N SER A 39 -5.21 -5.92 10.73
CA SER A 39 -6.61 -5.63 11.09
C SER A 39 -7.39 -5.12 9.88
N PRO A 40 -8.72 -5.23 9.85
CA PRO A 40 -9.54 -4.81 8.69
C PRO A 40 -9.32 -3.35 8.28
N ASP A 41 -8.93 -2.50 9.21
CA ASP A 41 -8.71 -1.06 9.05
C ASP A 41 -7.24 -0.66 8.86
N ASN A 42 -6.29 -1.61 8.81
CA ASN A 42 -4.86 -1.34 8.72
C ASN A 42 -4.16 -2.23 7.67
N LEU A 43 -3.76 -1.62 6.56
CA LEU A 43 -3.22 -2.29 5.38
C LEU A 43 -1.88 -1.69 4.99
N ALA A 44 -0.90 -2.54 4.69
CA ALA A 44 0.33 -2.17 4.01
C ALA A 44 0.44 -2.91 2.67
N VAL A 45 0.78 -2.18 1.61
CA VAL A 45 1.13 -2.74 0.28
C VAL A 45 2.60 -2.48 0.03
N TYR A 46 3.34 -3.52 -0.30
CA TYR A 46 4.77 -3.48 -0.56
C TYR A 46 5.01 -3.71 -2.04
N PHE A 47 5.86 -2.90 -2.64
CA PHE A 47 6.51 -3.17 -3.91
C PHE A 47 7.99 -3.41 -3.63
N ASN A 48 8.44 -4.65 -3.74
CA ASN A 48 9.79 -5.07 -3.36
C ASN A 48 10.64 -5.38 -4.58
N GLU A 49 11.83 -4.81 -4.62
CA GLU A 49 12.98 -5.17 -5.45
C GLU A 49 14.11 -5.68 -4.54
N VAL A 50 15.19 -6.20 -5.11
CA VAL A 50 16.39 -6.56 -4.34
C VAL A 50 16.94 -5.32 -3.63
N ASN A 51 17.04 -5.38 -2.29
CA ASN A 51 17.54 -4.31 -1.41
C ASN A 51 16.78 -2.97 -1.44
N HIS A 52 15.62 -2.91 -2.09
CA HIS A 52 14.85 -1.68 -2.24
C HIS A 52 13.35 -1.98 -2.21
N SER A 53 12.56 -1.13 -1.56
CA SER A 53 11.12 -1.35 -1.43
C SER A 53 10.35 -0.05 -1.25
N PHE A 54 9.18 0.03 -1.89
CA PHE A 54 8.17 1.04 -1.60
C PHE A 54 7.07 0.42 -0.73
N VAL A 55 6.68 1.13 0.32
CA VAL A 55 5.60 0.73 1.23
C VAL A 55 4.51 1.77 1.18
N ILE A 56 3.29 1.35 0.84
CA ILE A 56 2.09 2.17 0.94
C ILE A 56 1.34 1.70 2.19
N HIS A 57 1.37 2.49 3.25
CA HIS A 57 0.59 2.25 4.46
C HIS A 57 -0.73 3.00 4.37
N VAL A 58 -1.85 2.30 4.56
CA VAL A 58 -3.19 2.89 4.57
C VAL A 58 -3.95 2.36 5.76
N ALA A 59 -4.52 3.27 6.54
CA ALA A 59 -5.35 2.91 7.67
C ALA A 59 -6.58 3.80 7.79
N TRP A 60 -7.62 3.32 8.45
CA TRP A 60 -8.61 4.22 9.05
C TRP A 60 -8.09 4.64 10.43
N ASN A 61 -7.96 5.95 10.69
CA ASN A 61 -7.35 6.47 11.90
C ASN A 61 -8.10 7.70 12.41
N ILE A 62 -8.63 7.65 13.64
CA ILE A 62 -9.36 8.73 14.33
C ILE A 62 -10.34 9.46 13.38
N ASN A 63 -11.38 8.74 12.96
CA ASN A 63 -12.49 9.25 12.13
C ASN A 63 -12.07 9.80 10.75
N LYS A 64 -10.89 9.44 10.25
CA LYS A 64 -10.45 9.81 8.90
C LYS A 64 -9.52 8.76 8.28
N PRO A 65 -9.44 8.70 6.95
CA PRO A 65 -8.43 7.89 6.27
C PRO A 65 -7.02 8.48 6.46
N PHE A 66 -6.08 7.63 6.84
CA PHE A 66 -4.65 7.88 6.84
C PHE A 66 -4.00 7.12 5.67
N ALA A 67 -3.00 7.76 5.04
CA ALA A 67 -2.16 7.09 4.07
C ALA A 67 -0.77 7.72 4.04
N GLU A 68 0.25 6.89 3.92
CA GLU A 68 1.65 7.25 3.83
C GLU A 68 2.34 6.36 2.80
N VAL A 69 3.32 6.94 2.10
CA VAL A 69 4.21 6.21 1.20
C VAL A 69 5.63 6.38 1.71
N SER A 70 6.32 5.27 1.89
CA SER A 70 7.71 5.24 2.35
C SER A 70 8.56 4.44 1.37
N GLU A 71 9.84 4.81 1.30
CA GLU A 71 10.86 4.11 0.52
C GLU A 71 11.91 3.57 1.50
N VAL A 72 12.30 2.32 1.32
CA VAL A 72 13.19 1.59 2.24
C VAL A 72 14.27 0.87 1.43
N GLY A 73 15.53 1.09 1.80
CA GLY A 73 16.69 0.52 1.12
C GLY A 73 17.18 1.37 -0.06
N GLN A 74 18.48 1.24 -0.40
CA GLN A 74 19.17 1.90 -1.53
C GLN A 74 20.32 1.01 -2.02
#